data_AF-A0A9C7QFS8-F1
#
_entry.id   AF-A0A9C7QFS8-F1
#
_cell.length_a   1.000
_cell.length_b   1.000
_cell.length_c   1.000
_cell.angle_alpha   90.00
_cell.angle_beta   90.00
_cell.angle_gamma   90.00
#
_symmetry.space_group_name_H-M   'P 1'
#
loop_
_entity.id
_entity.type
_entity.pdbx_description
1 polymer ?
#
loop_
_entity_poly.entity_id
_entity_poly.type
_entity_poly.pdbx_seq_one_letter_code
_entity_poly.pdbx_strand_id
1 'polypeptide(L)'
;MKIVIGIVLIALVIMGLAAYLVLMLNAREMIFCGDVKNDSGTATAVTRVYTTDLSANETLSEIIVKMNESQDGAVQVQDLTEVLAQYQNIIYAPVFTITVQQVDTSTYVINGSVYNGVDDNGDAVNTDYRYSGMNVSTVVTDGIVLAAQNVYDDVQQDEQDPAFIERPRVIDPIVKGEASEAAFSMQDCSSFRAIVHGTDAKKLPTVTFVYVYNVDSENPLDFTSISNDSLAVTMKIAFDDKGNLAPEYELVKTTPAEE
;
A
#
# COMPACT_ATOMS: atom_id res chain seq x y z
N MET A 1 5.81 52.70 -21.33
CA MET A 1 4.79 51.63 -21.22
C MET A 1 5.41 50.23 -21.27
N LYS A 2 6.19 49.85 -22.30
CA LYS A 2 6.87 48.54 -22.38
C LYS A 2 7.84 48.24 -21.21
N ILE A 3 8.61 49.23 -20.76
CA ILE A 3 9.53 49.10 -19.61
C ILE A 3 8.76 48.88 -18.31
N VAL A 4 7.63 49.58 -18.12
CA VAL A 4 6.78 49.44 -16.93
C VAL A 4 6.15 48.05 -16.88
N ILE A 5 5.64 47.55 -18.00
CA ILE A 5 5.10 46.19 -18.11
C ILE A 5 6.19 45.14 -17.83
N GLY A 6 7.41 45.36 -18.31
CA GLY A 6 8.55 44.49 -18.03
C GLY A 6 8.92 44.43 -16.55
N ILE A 7 8.95 45.58 -15.87
CA ILE A 7 9.24 45.66 -14.42
C ILE A 7 8.12 44.97 -13.61
N VAL A 8 6.86 45.18 -13.97
CA VAL A 8 5.72 44.54 -13.30
C VAL A 8 5.74 43.02 -13.46
N LEU A 9 6.08 42.52 -14.66
CA LEU A 9 6.23 41.08 -14.90
C LEU A 9 7.37 40.48 -14.06
N ILE A 10 8.53 41.13 -14.01
CA ILE A 10 9.66 40.67 -13.20
C ILE A 10 9.30 40.65 -11.71
N ALA A 11 8.60 41.67 -11.22
CA ALA A 11 8.14 41.72 -9.83
C ALA A 11 7.14 40.60 -9.50
N LEU A 12 6.22 40.27 -10.43
CA LEU A 12 5.30 39.14 -10.27
C LEU A 12 6.03 37.79 -10.25
N VAL A 13 7.04 37.60 -11.09
CA VAL A 13 7.85 36.37 -11.10
C VAL A 13 8.61 36.21 -9.80
N ILE A 14 9.20 37.29 -9.26
CA ILE A 14 9.91 37.26 -7.98
C ILE A 14 8.94 36.97 -6.82
N MET A 15 7.75 37.57 -6.81
CA MET A 15 6.72 37.25 -5.81
C MET A 15 6.24 35.80 -5.92
N GLY A 16 6.05 35.28 -7.13
CA GLY A 16 5.70 33.87 -7.35
C GLY A 16 6.79 32.92 -6.84
N LEU A 17 8.07 33.22 -7.09
CA LEU A 17 9.21 32.47 -6.56
C LEU A 17 9.31 32.55 -5.03
N ALA A 18 9.07 33.72 -4.44
CA ALA A 18 9.08 33.89 -2.99
C ALA A 18 7.92 33.12 -2.33
N ALA A 19 6.72 33.17 -2.91
CA ALA A 19 5.59 32.38 -2.45
C ALA A 19 5.85 30.87 -2.57
N TYR A 20 6.42 30.43 -3.69
CA TYR A 20 6.83 29.03 -3.89
C TYR A 20 7.86 28.57 -2.85
N LEU A 21 8.88 29.38 -2.57
CA LEU A 21 9.88 29.07 -1.55
C LEU A 21 9.28 28.99 -0.14
N VAL A 22 8.33 29.89 0.20
CA VAL A 22 7.63 29.83 1.48
C VAL A 22 6.78 28.56 1.60
N LEU A 23 6.14 28.12 0.52
CA LEU A 23 5.39 26.86 0.52
C LEU A 23 6.32 25.65 0.64
N MET A 24 7.45 25.62 -0.07
CA MET A 24 8.47 24.57 0.08
C MET A 24 9.08 24.53 1.49
N LEU A 25 9.27 25.69 2.14
CA LEU A 25 9.75 25.76 3.52
C LEU A 25 8.72 25.26 4.55
N ASN A 26 7.43 25.32 4.20
CA ASN A 26 6.35 24.77 5.01
C ASN A 26 6.05 23.29 4.72
N ALA A 27 6.68 22.71 3.68
CA ALA A 27 6.62 21.28 3.43
C ALA A 27 7.19 20.56 4.64
N ARG A 28 6.37 19.75 5.27
CA ARG A 28 6.81 18.90 6.38
C ARG A 28 7.26 17.56 5.84
N GLU A 29 8.34 17.03 6.37
CA GLU A 29 8.76 15.65 6.08
C GLU A 29 7.78 14.69 6.78
N MET A 30 7.25 13.73 6.04
CA MET A 30 6.47 12.66 6.67
C MET A 30 7.42 11.68 7.35
N ILE A 31 7.16 11.39 8.61
CA ILE A 31 7.93 10.49 9.44
C ILE A 31 7.14 9.20 9.62
N PHE A 32 7.76 8.07 9.28
CA PHE A 32 7.21 6.75 9.50
C PHE A 32 7.23 6.40 11.00
N CYS A 33 6.06 6.09 11.57
CA CYS A 33 5.92 5.74 12.98
C CYS A 33 5.92 4.23 13.23
N GLY A 34 5.45 3.43 12.28
CA GLY A 34 5.37 1.99 12.44
C GLY A 34 4.33 1.34 11.55
N ASP A 35 4.37 0.02 11.54
CA ASP A 35 3.40 -0.83 10.86
C ASP A 35 2.54 -1.54 11.91
N VAL A 36 1.23 -1.48 11.73
CA VAL A 36 0.28 -2.23 12.55
C VAL A 36 -0.32 -3.34 11.72
N LYS A 37 -0.24 -4.56 12.25
CA LYS A 37 -0.67 -5.76 11.56
C LYS A 37 -1.95 -6.30 12.18
N ASN A 38 -2.92 -6.61 11.34
CA ASN A 38 -4.16 -7.27 11.74
C ASN A 38 -4.38 -8.52 10.89
N ASP A 39 -4.32 -9.68 11.53
CA ASP A 39 -4.57 -10.97 10.87
C ASP A 39 -5.99 -11.45 11.20
N SER A 40 -6.74 -11.80 10.16
CA SER A 40 -8.10 -12.32 10.27
C SER A 40 -8.24 -13.55 9.38
N GLY A 41 -7.98 -14.72 9.95
CA GLY A 41 -8.08 -16.00 9.24
C GLY A 41 -7.12 -16.07 8.06
N THR A 42 -7.66 -16.05 6.84
CA THR A 42 -6.89 -16.10 5.59
C THR A 42 -6.62 -14.73 4.97
N ALA A 43 -6.92 -13.66 5.71
CA ALA A 43 -6.63 -12.29 5.32
C ALA A 43 -5.68 -11.63 6.32
N THR A 44 -4.83 -10.75 5.82
CA THR A 44 -4.04 -9.83 6.62
C THR A 44 -4.25 -8.41 6.11
N ALA A 45 -4.28 -7.46 7.04
CA ALA A 45 -4.25 -6.04 6.76
C ALA A 45 -3.06 -5.42 7.51
N VAL A 46 -2.26 -4.66 6.79
CA VAL A 46 -1.10 -3.94 7.32
C VAL A 46 -1.38 -2.46 7.16
N THR A 47 -1.55 -1.75 8.27
CA THR A 47 -1.73 -0.30 8.28
C THR A 47 -0.40 0.34 8.61
N ARG A 48 0.14 1.12 7.67
CA ARG A 48 1.35 1.89 7.90
C ARG A 48 0.99 3.28 8.39
N VAL A 49 1.67 3.80 9.41
CA VAL A 49 1.32 5.09 10.03
C VAL A 49 2.41 6.12 9.79
N TYR A 50 2.00 7.31 9.33
CA TYR A 50 2.88 8.46 9.15
C TYR A 50 2.40 9.69 9.96
N THR A 51 3.37 10.49 10.41
CA THR A 51 3.15 11.77 11.11
C THR A 51 4.06 12.87 10.54
N THR A 52 3.75 14.14 10.82
CA THR A 52 4.71 15.24 10.60
C THR A 52 5.37 15.74 11.90
N ASP A 53 5.01 15.18 13.05
CA ASP A 53 5.51 15.60 14.36
C ASP A 53 6.58 14.62 14.88
N LEU A 54 7.82 15.07 14.89
CA LEU A 54 8.97 14.29 15.38
C LEU A 54 8.83 13.89 16.85
N SER A 55 8.15 14.70 17.68
CA SER A 55 7.96 14.41 19.11
C SER A 55 6.86 13.37 19.33
N ALA A 56 5.87 13.32 18.43
CA ALA A 56 4.83 12.29 18.44
C ALA A 56 5.34 10.95 17.93
N ASN A 57 6.35 10.95 17.05
CA ASN A 57 6.90 9.74 16.46
C ASN A 57 7.38 8.72 17.49
N GLU A 58 8.21 9.12 18.47
CA GLU A 58 8.73 8.19 19.48
C GLU A 58 7.60 7.55 20.31
N THR A 59 6.59 8.35 20.68
CA THR A 59 5.46 7.87 21.46
C THR A 59 4.55 6.94 20.64
N LEU A 60 4.28 7.29 19.37
CA LEU A 60 3.46 6.50 18.45
C LEU A 60 4.16 5.19 18.07
N SER A 61 5.47 5.21 17.83
CA SER A 61 6.26 4.00 17.58
C SER A 61 6.22 3.04 18.77
N GLU A 62 6.37 3.53 20.00
CA GLU A 62 6.26 2.69 21.20
C GLU A 62 4.86 2.09 21.37
N ILE A 63 3.81 2.83 21.03
CA ILE A 63 2.43 2.33 21.10
C ILE A 63 2.20 1.26 20.03
N ILE A 64 2.66 1.48 18.80
CA ILE A 64 2.57 0.49 17.71
C ILE A 64 3.30 -0.81 18.07
N VAL A 65 4.49 -0.70 18.68
CA VAL A 65 5.21 -1.87 19.20
C VAL A 65 4.39 -2.58 20.27
N LYS A 66 3.84 -1.86 21.25
CA LYS A 66 2.98 -2.46 22.30
C LYS A 66 1.69 -3.07 21.75
N MET A 67 1.12 -2.51 20.69
CA MET A 67 -0.05 -3.07 20.00
C MET A 67 0.30 -4.39 19.31
N ASN A 68 1.45 -4.47 18.65
CA ASN A 68 1.92 -5.70 18.02
C ASN A 68 2.36 -6.78 19.05
N GLU A 69 2.84 -6.36 20.24
CA GLU A 69 3.22 -7.26 21.34
C GLU A 69 2.02 -7.77 22.15
N SER A 70 0.90 -7.03 22.16
CA SER A 70 -0.35 -7.42 22.83
C SER A 70 -1.12 -8.43 21.97
N GLN A 71 -0.51 -9.62 21.78
CA GLN A 71 -1.15 -10.76 21.15
C GLN A 71 -2.24 -11.35 22.07
N ASP A 72 -3.43 -10.76 22.05
CA ASP A 72 -4.68 -11.49 22.23
C ASP A 72 -5.58 -11.04 21.08
N GLY A 73 -5.70 -11.91 20.08
CA GLY A 73 -6.08 -11.58 18.71
C GLY A 73 -7.38 -10.78 18.54
N ALA A 74 -7.40 -10.01 17.45
CA ALA A 74 -8.48 -9.14 16.97
C ALA A 74 -8.62 -7.80 17.70
N VAL A 75 -7.62 -6.92 17.56
CA VAL A 75 -7.94 -5.48 17.51
C VAL A 75 -8.64 -5.26 16.17
N GLN A 76 -9.92 -4.87 16.19
CA GLN A 76 -10.63 -4.61 14.94
C GLN A 76 -9.94 -3.44 14.22
N VAL A 77 -9.90 -3.46 12.88
CA VAL A 77 -9.32 -2.35 12.07
C VAL A 77 -9.89 -0.98 12.51
N GLN A 78 -11.14 -0.98 12.98
CA GLN A 78 -11.88 0.13 13.55
C GLN A 78 -11.26 0.68 14.85
N ASP A 79 -10.97 -0.20 15.83
CA ASP A 79 -10.32 0.18 17.10
C ASP A 79 -8.91 0.75 16.83
N LEU A 80 -8.28 0.29 15.75
CA LEU A 80 -6.98 0.76 15.32
C LEU A 80 -7.03 2.18 14.76
N THR A 81 -7.98 2.45 13.88
CA THR A 81 -8.23 3.79 13.34
C THR A 81 -8.64 4.76 14.44
N GLU A 82 -9.44 4.35 15.43
CA GLU A 82 -9.86 5.21 16.54
C GLU A 82 -8.70 5.52 17.51
N VAL A 83 -7.88 4.53 17.87
CA VAL A 83 -6.69 4.76 18.72
C VAL A 83 -5.67 5.63 18.00
N LEU A 84 -5.45 5.41 16.71
CA LEU A 84 -4.56 6.22 15.88
C LEU A 84 -5.12 7.64 15.70
N ALA A 85 -6.42 7.80 15.37
CA ALA A 85 -7.08 9.09 15.19
C ALA A 85 -7.21 9.91 16.48
N GLN A 86 -7.22 9.28 17.67
CA GLN A 86 -7.14 9.99 18.94
C GLN A 86 -5.82 10.78 19.11
N TYR A 87 -4.75 10.36 18.41
CA TYR A 87 -3.52 11.13 18.34
C TYR A 87 -3.60 12.10 17.15
N GLN A 88 -3.86 13.37 17.44
CA GLN A 88 -4.08 14.50 16.50
C GLN A 88 -2.93 14.76 15.49
N ASN A 89 -1.90 13.93 15.43
CA ASN A 89 -0.68 14.13 14.65
C ASN A 89 -0.50 13.12 13.52
N ILE A 90 -1.39 12.12 13.37
CA ILE A 90 -1.34 11.23 12.21
C ILE A 90 -1.88 11.95 10.99
N ILE A 91 -1.11 11.91 9.91
CA ILE A 91 -1.42 12.62 8.67
C ILE A 91 -1.83 11.67 7.55
N TYR A 92 -1.35 10.42 7.60
CA TYR A 92 -1.57 9.45 6.54
C TYR A 92 -1.42 8.03 7.07
N ALA A 93 -2.34 7.14 6.69
CA ALA A 93 -2.39 5.77 7.18
C ALA A 93 -2.87 4.77 6.10
N PRO A 94 -2.03 4.44 5.10
CA PRO A 94 -2.42 3.50 4.06
C PRO A 94 -2.56 2.08 4.61
N VAL A 95 -3.52 1.35 4.05
CA VAL A 95 -3.85 -0.03 4.43
C VAL A 95 -3.59 -0.97 3.26
N PHE A 96 -2.68 -1.92 3.48
CA PHE A 96 -2.32 -2.97 2.54
C PHE A 96 -3.00 -4.26 2.96
N THR A 97 -3.84 -4.81 2.10
CA THR A 97 -4.59 -6.02 2.37
C THR A 97 -4.13 -7.15 1.47
N ILE A 98 -4.03 -8.35 2.03
CA ILE A 98 -3.74 -9.58 1.29
C ILE A 98 -4.70 -10.65 1.79
N THR A 99 -5.42 -11.29 0.88
CA THR A 99 -6.30 -12.42 1.17
C THR A 99 -5.89 -13.61 0.33
N VAL A 100 -5.83 -14.80 0.93
CA VAL A 100 -5.57 -16.05 0.23
C VAL A 100 -6.77 -16.99 0.31
N GLN A 101 -7.02 -17.67 -0.78
CA GLN A 101 -8.02 -18.72 -0.88
C GLN A 101 -7.41 -19.94 -1.57
N GLN A 102 -7.62 -21.11 -1.00
CA GLN A 102 -7.29 -22.38 -1.65
C GLN A 102 -8.39 -22.75 -2.65
N VAL A 103 -8.02 -23.03 -3.90
CA VAL A 103 -8.96 -23.45 -4.96
C VAL A 103 -8.90 -24.95 -5.20
N ASP A 104 -7.72 -25.55 -5.06
CA ASP A 104 -7.52 -26.99 -5.10
C ASP A 104 -6.41 -27.40 -4.12
N THR A 105 -5.95 -28.66 -4.17
CA THR A 105 -4.94 -29.18 -3.23
C THR A 105 -3.59 -28.44 -3.25
N SER A 106 -3.22 -27.75 -4.33
CA SER A 106 -1.92 -27.07 -4.47
C SER A 106 -2.00 -25.69 -5.11
N THR A 107 -3.18 -25.23 -5.50
CA THR A 107 -3.41 -23.92 -6.14
C THR A 107 -4.11 -22.96 -5.19
N TYR A 108 -3.55 -21.76 -5.11
CA TYR A 108 -3.97 -20.69 -4.22
C TYR A 108 -4.21 -19.42 -5.04
N VAL A 109 -5.36 -18.79 -4.83
CA VAL A 109 -5.68 -17.47 -5.36
C VAL A 109 -5.39 -16.45 -4.28
N ILE A 110 -4.54 -15.49 -4.60
CA ILE A 110 -4.14 -14.42 -3.71
C ILE A 110 -4.66 -13.12 -4.29
N ASN A 111 -5.46 -12.40 -3.53
CA ASN A 111 -5.92 -11.06 -3.87
C ASN A 111 -5.23 -10.07 -2.93
N GLY A 112 -4.68 -9.00 -3.49
CA GLY A 112 -4.16 -7.89 -2.70
C GLY A 112 -4.86 -6.59 -3.07
N SER A 113 -5.00 -5.67 -2.13
CA SER A 113 -5.54 -4.33 -2.38
C SER A 113 -4.89 -3.31 -1.47
N VAL A 114 -4.77 -2.08 -1.96
CA VAL A 114 -4.15 -0.97 -1.23
C VAL A 114 -5.13 0.20 -1.18
N TYR A 115 -5.36 0.69 0.04
CA TYR A 115 -6.23 1.82 0.31
C TYR A 115 -5.42 2.95 0.94
N ASN A 116 -5.70 4.19 0.57
CA ASN A 116 -5.03 5.37 1.15
C ASN A 116 -5.43 5.58 2.63
N GLY A 117 -6.60 5.06 3.01
CA GLY A 117 -7.10 4.95 4.37
C GLY A 117 -8.41 4.16 4.37
N VAL A 118 -8.86 3.73 5.55
CA VAL A 118 -10.16 3.05 5.73
C VAL A 118 -10.95 3.70 6.86
N ASP A 119 -12.28 3.76 6.72
CA ASP A 119 -13.19 4.23 7.78
C ASP A 119 -13.53 3.12 8.79
N ASP A 120 -14.40 3.46 9.74
CA ASP A 120 -14.92 2.55 10.76
C ASP A 120 -15.71 1.38 10.16
N ASN A 121 -16.08 1.38 8.89
CA ASN A 121 -16.74 0.24 8.25
C ASN A 121 -15.76 -0.62 7.44
N GLY A 122 -14.48 -0.21 7.37
CA GLY A 122 -13.47 -0.82 6.52
C GLY A 122 -13.55 -0.37 5.06
N ASP A 123 -14.35 0.67 4.76
CA ASP A 123 -14.50 1.23 3.44
C ASP A 123 -13.37 2.22 3.14
N ALA A 124 -12.91 2.26 1.89
CA ALA A 124 -11.84 3.16 1.49
C ALA A 124 -12.25 4.63 1.64
N VAL A 125 -11.39 5.43 2.26
CA VAL A 125 -11.60 6.87 2.40
C VAL A 125 -10.62 7.68 1.56
N ASN A 126 -11.09 8.85 1.12
CA ASN A 126 -10.21 9.85 0.54
C ASN A 126 -9.45 10.58 1.66
N THR A 127 -8.14 10.61 1.52
CA THR A 127 -7.20 11.24 2.46
C THR A 127 -6.49 12.38 1.75
N ASP A 128 -5.97 13.34 2.53
CA ASP A 128 -5.21 14.49 1.99
C ASP A 128 -3.92 14.08 1.26
N TYR A 129 -3.47 12.84 1.46
CA TYR A 129 -2.31 12.24 0.83
C TYR A 129 -2.70 10.94 0.14
N ARG A 130 -2.02 10.60 -0.95
CA ARG A 130 -2.25 9.37 -1.71
C ARG A 130 -0.94 8.75 -2.16
N TYR A 131 -0.93 7.42 -2.31
CA TYR A 131 0.20 6.78 -2.94
C TYR A 131 0.30 7.15 -4.43
N SER A 132 1.53 7.17 -4.97
CA SER A 132 1.78 7.36 -6.39
C SER A 132 2.91 6.45 -6.88
N GLY A 133 2.88 6.12 -8.18
CA GLY A 133 3.92 5.29 -8.81
C GLY A 133 4.04 3.88 -8.21
N MET A 134 2.98 3.35 -7.60
CA MET A 134 3.03 2.08 -6.88
C MET A 134 3.32 0.89 -7.79
N ASN A 135 4.31 0.11 -7.41
CA ASN A 135 4.63 -1.17 -8.03
C ASN A 135 4.71 -2.26 -6.95
N VAL A 136 4.13 -3.41 -7.25
CA VAL A 136 4.19 -4.59 -6.38
C VAL A 136 4.99 -5.66 -7.10
N SER A 137 6.05 -6.15 -6.47
CA SER A 137 6.79 -7.31 -6.95
C SER A 137 6.51 -8.50 -6.05
N THR A 138 6.39 -9.68 -6.64
CA THR A 138 6.11 -10.92 -5.91
C THR A 138 7.15 -11.96 -6.25
N VAL A 139 7.65 -12.64 -5.23
CA VAL A 139 8.56 -13.78 -5.38
C VAL A 139 7.92 -14.98 -4.70
N VAL A 140 7.82 -16.09 -5.42
CA VAL A 140 7.29 -17.36 -4.93
C VAL A 140 8.45 -18.35 -4.77
N THR A 141 8.56 -18.94 -3.59
CA THR A 141 9.49 -20.03 -3.29
C THR A 141 8.70 -21.34 -3.12
N ASP A 142 9.26 -22.46 -3.59
CA ASP A 142 8.62 -23.79 -3.60
C ASP A 142 7.25 -23.81 -4.32
N GLY A 143 7.08 -22.93 -5.31
CA GLY A 143 5.89 -22.82 -6.15
C GLY A 143 6.14 -21.98 -7.40
N ILE A 144 5.11 -21.85 -8.24
CA ILE A 144 5.10 -21.04 -9.46
C ILE A 144 3.88 -20.14 -9.50
N VAL A 145 4.02 -18.98 -10.13
CA VAL A 145 2.94 -18.08 -10.52
C VAL A 145 2.35 -18.57 -11.84
N LEU A 146 1.11 -19.06 -11.80
CA LEU A 146 0.37 -19.48 -12.98
C LEU A 146 -0.23 -18.30 -13.73
N ALA A 147 -0.68 -17.29 -12.98
CA ALA A 147 -1.29 -16.09 -13.53
C ALA A 147 -1.09 -14.91 -12.59
N ALA A 148 -0.97 -13.72 -13.19
CA ALA A 148 -0.93 -12.44 -12.50
C ALA A 148 -1.89 -11.50 -13.24
N GLN A 149 -2.69 -10.73 -12.51
CA GLN A 149 -3.66 -9.81 -13.07
C GLN A 149 -3.77 -8.55 -12.20
N ASN A 150 -3.78 -7.38 -12.83
CA ASN A 150 -4.23 -6.13 -12.20
C ASN A 150 -5.76 -6.09 -12.19
N VAL A 151 -6.36 -5.73 -11.05
CA VAL A 151 -7.80 -5.67 -10.86
C VAL A 151 -8.22 -4.21 -10.77
N TYR A 152 -9.04 -3.77 -11.72
CA TYR A 152 -9.47 -2.38 -11.83
C TYR A 152 -10.87 -2.22 -11.23
N ASP A 153 -11.08 -1.10 -10.52
CA ASP A 153 -12.32 -0.81 -9.79
C ASP A 153 -13.55 -0.58 -10.71
N ASP A 154 -13.33 -0.47 -12.02
CA ASP A 154 -14.39 -0.16 -12.98
C ASP A 154 -15.04 -1.44 -13.54
N VAL A 155 -15.91 -2.08 -12.77
CA VAL A 155 -17.13 -2.72 -13.31
C VAL A 155 -18.27 -2.72 -12.26
N GLN A 156 -18.69 -1.56 -11.75
CA GLN A 156 -20.13 -1.41 -11.47
C GLN A 156 -20.82 -1.24 -12.84
N GLN A 157 -20.99 -2.34 -13.59
CA GLN A 157 -21.83 -2.32 -14.78
C GLN A 157 -23.28 -2.50 -14.36
N ASP A 158 -24.04 -1.41 -14.49
CA ASP A 158 -25.46 -1.52 -14.81
C ASP A 158 -25.64 -2.44 -16.03
N GLU A 159 -26.41 -3.51 -15.82
CA GLU A 159 -27.12 -4.34 -16.79
C GLU A 159 -26.45 -4.71 -18.15
N GLN A 160 -26.19 -6.03 -18.26
CA GLN A 160 -26.43 -6.89 -19.44
C GLN A 160 -25.50 -6.89 -20.67
N ASP A 161 -24.44 -6.08 -20.77
CA ASP A 161 -23.42 -6.32 -21.80
C ASP A 161 -21.99 -6.00 -21.32
N PRO A 162 -21.00 -6.89 -21.52
CA PRO A 162 -19.61 -6.59 -21.20
C PRO A 162 -19.08 -5.52 -22.17
N ALA A 163 -19.10 -4.26 -21.73
CA ALA A 163 -18.43 -3.19 -22.46
C ALA A 163 -16.91 -3.36 -22.34
N PHE A 164 -16.24 -3.68 -23.45
CA PHE A 164 -14.79 -3.63 -23.55
C PHE A 164 -14.36 -2.16 -23.51
N ILE A 165 -13.91 -1.68 -22.36
CA ILE A 165 -13.28 -0.37 -22.24
C ILE A 165 -11.83 -0.54 -22.69
N GLU A 166 -11.51 -0.10 -23.91
CA GLU A 166 -10.11 0.05 -24.35
C GLU A 166 -9.45 1.13 -23.47
N ARG A 167 -8.66 0.69 -22.48
CA ARG A 167 -7.83 1.59 -21.68
C ARG A 167 -6.52 1.84 -22.44
N PRO A 168 -6.19 3.09 -22.80
CA PRO A 168 -5.08 3.37 -23.71
C PRO A 168 -3.68 3.10 -23.12
N ARG A 169 -3.56 2.79 -21.81
CA ARG A 169 -2.27 2.56 -21.12
C ARG A 169 -2.37 1.58 -19.96
N VAL A 170 -2.91 0.39 -20.18
CA VAL A 170 -2.80 -0.69 -19.18
C VAL A 170 -1.40 -1.28 -19.23
N ILE A 171 -0.69 -1.25 -18.10
CA ILE A 171 0.53 -2.03 -17.93
C ILE A 171 0.10 -3.38 -17.38
N ASP A 172 0.16 -4.39 -18.23
CA ASP A 172 -0.11 -5.77 -17.82
C ASP A 172 0.97 -6.23 -16.83
N PRO A 173 0.59 -7.03 -15.82
CA PRO A 173 1.56 -7.61 -14.92
C PRO A 173 2.47 -8.57 -15.69
N ILE A 174 3.74 -8.62 -15.28
CA ILE A 174 4.77 -9.42 -15.95
C ILE A 174 5.17 -10.56 -15.03
N VAL A 175 4.99 -11.80 -15.49
CA VAL A 175 5.60 -12.98 -14.86
C VAL A 175 7.05 -13.09 -15.32
N LYS A 176 7.99 -13.12 -14.37
CA LYS A 176 9.45 -13.14 -14.60
C LYS A 176 10.09 -14.37 -13.95
N GLY A 177 11.36 -14.63 -14.30
CA GLY A 177 12.08 -15.83 -13.86
C GLY A 177 11.42 -17.10 -14.40
N GLU A 178 11.77 -18.28 -13.89
CA GLU A 178 11.15 -19.57 -14.24
C GLU A 178 9.70 -19.69 -13.71
N ALA A 179 8.86 -18.69 -13.98
CA ALA A 179 7.52 -18.51 -13.42
C ALA A 179 7.47 -18.37 -11.89
N SER A 180 8.56 -18.02 -11.22
CA SER A 180 8.60 -17.81 -9.76
C SER A 180 8.35 -16.37 -9.34
N GLU A 181 8.37 -15.41 -10.26
CA GLU A 181 8.24 -13.99 -9.96
C GLU A 181 7.10 -13.35 -10.75
N ALA A 182 6.46 -12.34 -10.18
CA ALA A 182 5.55 -11.47 -10.92
C ALA A 182 5.68 -10.01 -10.47
N ALA A 183 5.36 -9.08 -11.36
CA ALA A 183 5.34 -7.66 -11.06
C ALA A 183 4.02 -7.05 -11.53
N PHE A 184 3.44 -6.21 -10.69
CA PHE A 184 2.16 -5.54 -10.86
C PHE A 184 2.39 -4.03 -10.83
N SER A 185 1.88 -3.33 -11.83
CA SER A 185 1.89 -1.86 -11.82
C SER A 185 0.52 -1.36 -11.37
N MET A 186 0.48 -0.65 -10.24
CA MET A 186 -0.74 -0.19 -9.57
C MET A 186 -1.01 1.29 -9.86
N GLN A 187 -0.61 1.77 -11.05
CA GLN A 187 -0.78 3.18 -11.42
C GLN A 187 -2.25 3.55 -11.62
N ASP A 188 -3.03 2.64 -12.19
CA ASP A 188 -4.44 2.84 -12.55
C ASP A 188 -5.39 1.88 -11.81
N CYS A 189 -4.90 1.14 -10.81
CA CYS A 189 -5.67 0.20 -10.00
C CYS A 189 -5.21 0.18 -8.55
N SER A 190 -6.13 -0.16 -7.65
CA SER A 190 -5.89 -0.35 -6.22
C SER A 190 -5.75 -1.82 -5.83
N SER A 191 -6.06 -2.75 -6.74
CA SER A 191 -6.09 -4.19 -6.48
C SER A 191 -5.31 -5.04 -7.48
N PHE A 192 -4.83 -6.20 -7.04
CA PHE A 192 -4.19 -7.20 -7.89
C PHE A 192 -4.61 -8.62 -7.48
N ARG A 193 -4.39 -9.57 -8.40
CA ARG A 193 -4.62 -10.99 -8.21
C ARG A 193 -3.44 -11.80 -8.72
N ALA A 194 -2.97 -12.74 -7.91
CA ALA A 194 -1.97 -13.74 -8.29
C ALA A 194 -2.54 -15.14 -8.08
N ILE A 195 -2.26 -16.06 -9.01
CA ILE A 195 -2.57 -17.49 -8.87
C ILE A 195 -1.25 -18.22 -8.71
N VAL A 196 -1.07 -18.87 -7.56
CA VAL A 196 0.16 -19.58 -7.19
C VAL A 196 -0.13 -21.06 -7.09
N HIS A 197 0.77 -21.88 -7.64
CA HIS A 197 0.70 -23.34 -7.58
C HIS A 197 1.95 -23.91 -6.92
N GLY A 198 1.75 -24.78 -5.93
CA GLY A 198 2.85 -25.52 -5.29
C GLY A 198 3.41 -26.61 -6.20
N THR A 199 4.73 -26.64 -6.33
CA THR A 199 5.43 -27.59 -7.22
C THR A 199 5.83 -28.89 -6.52
N ASP A 200 5.87 -28.89 -5.18
CA ASP A 200 6.18 -30.05 -4.36
C ASP A 200 5.04 -30.32 -3.35
N ALA A 201 4.51 -31.54 -3.33
CA ALA A 201 3.46 -31.94 -2.38
C ALA A 201 3.92 -31.93 -0.92
N LYS A 202 5.23 -31.86 -0.65
CA LYS A 202 5.80 -31.85 0.70
C LYS A 202 6.21 -30.46 1.18
N LYS A 203 6.21 -29.46 0.31
CA LYS A 203 6.60 -28.08 0.66
C LYS A 203 5.51 -27.12 0.22
N LEU A 204 5.02 -26.34 1.17
CA LEU A 204 4.02 -25.32 0.88
C LEU A 204 4.69 -24.07 0.32
N PRO A 205 4.08 -23.40 -0.67
CA PRO A 205 4.66 -22.18 -1.23
C PRO A 205 4.78 -21.07 -0.19
N THR A 206 5.85 -20.30 -0.31
CA THR A 206 6.00 -19.02 0.39
C THR A 206 5.98 -17.91 -0.65
N VAL A 207 5.18 -16.87 -0.40
CA VAL A 207 5.00 -15.75 -1.32
C VAL A 207 5.38 -14.45 -0.64
N THR A 208 6.38 -13.75 -1.16
CA THR A 208 6.79 -12.43 -0.66
C THR A 208 6.30 -11.35 -1.60
N PHE A 209 5.54 -10.39 -1.07
CA PHE A 209 5.08 -9.19 -1.75
C PHE A 209 5.95 -8.01 -1.33
N VAL A 210 6.50 -7.27 -2.29
CA VAL A 210 7.28 -6.06 -2.07
C VAL A 210 6.56 -4.91 -2.75
N TYR A 211 5.99 -4.03 -1.95
CA TYR A 211 5.36 -2.79 -2.38
C TYR A 211 6.42 -1.70 -2.40
N VAL A 212 6.54 -0.98 -3.52
CA VAL A 212 7.35 0.23 -3.63
C VAL A 212 6.46 1.35 -4.12
N TYR A 213 6.45 2.48 -3.42
CA TYR A 213 5.55 3.58 -3.70
C TYR A 213 6.11 4.92 -3.22
N ASN A 214 5.56 5.98 -3.79
CA ASN A 214 5.70 7.34 -3.28
C ASN A 214 4.39 7.74 -2.60
N VAL A 215 4.43 8.81 -1.81
CA VAL A 215 3.24 9.44 -1.23
C VAL A 215 3.27 10.90 -1.63
N ASP A 216 2.19 11.39 -2.23
CA ASP A 216 2.04 12.78 -2.63
C ASP A 216 0.78 13.38 -1.99
N SER A 217 0.82 14.68 -1.69
CA SER A 217 -0.38 15.42 -1.28
C SER A 217 -1.36 15.57 -2.46
N GLU A 218 -2.66 15.49 -2.17
CA GLU A 218 -3.69 15.85 -3.14
C GLU A 218 -3.72 17.36 -3.41
N ASN A 219 -3.31 18.16 -2.42
CA ASN A 219 -3.26 19.60 -2.55
C ASN A 219 -1.98 20.00 -3.31
N PRO A 220 -2.06 20.64 -4.49
CA PRO A 220 -0.88 21.03 -5.28
C PRO A 220 -0.03 22.13 -4.63
N LEU A 221 -0.50 22.73 -3.52
CA LEU A 221 0.23 23.72 -2.73
C LEU A 221 0.87 23.12 -1.48
N ASP A 222 0.61 21.85 -1.18
CA ASP A 222 1.28 21.09 -0.15
C ASP A 222 2.35 20.21 -0.81
N PHE A 223 3.60 20.46 -0.43
CA PHE A 223 4.77 19.78 -0.98
C PHE A 223 5.27 18.65 -0.08
N THR A 224 4.50 18.28 0.95
CA THR A 224 4.79 17.11 1.78
C THR A 224 4.62 15.84 0.94
N SER A 225 5.71 15.06 0.83
CA SER A 225 5.76 13.82 0.06
C SER A 225 6.74 12.82 0.67
N ILE A 226 6.60 11.55 0.29
CA ILE A 226 7.59 10.49 0.53
C ILE A 226 7.99 9.90 -0.82
N SER A 227 9.28 9.67 -1.02
CA SER A 227 9.80 9.06 -2.24
C SER A 227 10.42 7.70 -1.94
N ASN A 228 10.15 6.71 -2.78
CA ASN A 228 10.73 5.37 -2.76
C ASN A 228 10.58 4.61 -1.43
N ASP A 229 9.48 4.81 -0.72
CA ASP A 229 9.18 3.99 0.44
C ASP A 229 8.76 2.58 -0.01
N SER A 230 8.92 1.62 0.89
CA SER A 230 8.62 0.23 0.61
C SER A 230 8.08 -0.52 1.82
N LEU A 231 7.29 -1.55 1.52
CA LEU A 231 6.78 -2.51 2.49
C LEU A 231 6.97 -3.90 1.91
N ALA A 232 7.54 -4.83 2.67
CA ALA A 232 7.56 -6.23 2.30
C ALA A 232 6.73 -7.09 3.25
N VAL A 233 5.84 -7.90 2.69
CA VAL A 233 5.00 -8.84 3.42
C VAL A 233 5.28 -10.24 2.87
N THR A 234 5.76 -11.13 3.73
CA THR A 234 5.96 -12.54 3.40
C THR A 234 4.78 -13.36 3.94
N MET A 235 4.08 -14.04 3.04
CA MET A 235 3.00 -14.96 3.36
C MET A 235 3.50 -16.39 3.20
N LYS A 236 3.51 -17.15 4.30
CA LYS A 236 3.75 -18.58 4.31
C LYS A 236 2.42 -19.29 4.28
N ILE A 237 2.19 -20.11 3.26
CA ILE A 237 0.99 -20.94 3.19
C ILE A 237 1.14 -22.04 4.24
N ALA A 238 0.18 -22.11 5.16
CA ALA A 238 0.13 -23.09 6.23
C ALA A 238 -1.31 -23.53 6.49
N PHE A 239 -1.46 -24.63 7.22
CA PHE A 239 -2.75 -25.21 7.60
C PHE A 239 -2.80 -25.42 9.11
N ASP A 240 -3.98 -25.21 9.70
CA ASP A 240 -4.21 -25.51 11.12
C ASP A 240 -4.27 -27.04 11.37
N ASP A 241 -4.32 -27.43 12.65
CA ASP A 241 -4.43 -28.84 13.06
C ASP A 241 -5.69 -29.55 12.53
N LYS A 242 -6.66 -28.79 12.01
CA LYS A 242 -7.92 -29.30 11.43
C LYS A 242 -7.87 -29.35 9.90
N GLY A 243 -6.75 -28.96 9.28
CA GLY A 243 -6.56 -28.92 7.84
C GLY A 243 -7.20 -27.72 7.14
N ASN A 244 -7.60 -26.68 7.87
CA ASN A 244 -8.06 -25.42 7.28
C ASN A 244 -6.87 -24.54 6.93
N LEU A 245 -7.00 -23.78 5.85
CA LEU A 245 -5.98 -22.80 5.45
C LEU A 245 -5.80 -21.74 6.55
N ALA A 246 -4.59 -21.64 7.08
CA ALA A 246 -4.20 -20.73 8.14
C ALA A 246 -2.82 -20.16 7.80
N PRO A 247 -2.74 -19.20 6.85
CA PRO A 247 -1.48 -18.63 6.41
C PRO A 247 -0.82 -17.82 7.54
N GLU A 248 0.51 -17.83 7.56
CA GLU A 248 1.30 -16.98 8.46
C GLU A 248 1.86 -15.80 7.68
N TYR A 249 1.70 -14.59 8.22
CA TYR A 249 2.19 -13.36 7.61
C TYR A 249 3.35 -12.79 8.42
N GLU A 250 4.44 -12.43 7.75
CA GLU A 250 5.62 -11.81 8.37
C GLU A 250 5.91 -10.49 7.68
N LEU A 251 5.99 -9.41 8.45
CA LEU A 251 6.47 -8.13 7.97
C LEU A 251 7.98 -8.15 7.91
N VAL A 252 8.52 -7.94 6.72
CA VAL A 252 9.95 -7.76 6.53
C VAL A 252 10.19 -6.27 6.43
N LYS A 253 10.92 -5.72 7.41
CA LYS A 253 11.30 -4.31 7.39
C LYS A 253 12.19 -4.07 6.18
N THR A 254 11.66 -3.41 5.17
CA THR A 254 12.43 -2.93 4.04
C THR A 254 13.08 -1.63 4.49
N THR A 255 14.42 -1.63 4.56
CA THR A 255 15.15 -0.37 4.63
C THR A 255 14.86 0.40 3.35
N PRO A 256 14.50 1.70 3.41
CA PRO A 256 14.48 2.52 2.20
C PRO A 256 15.83 2.34 1.49
N ALA A 257 15.81 2.13 0.18
CA ALA A 257 17.04 2.07 -0.59
C ALA A 257 17.79 3.40 -0.36
N GLU A 258 18.98 3.34 0.24
CA GLU A 258 19.88 4.49 0.26
C GLU A 258 20.16 4.88 -1.19
N GLU A 259 19.85 6.14 -1.56
CA GLU A 259 20.26 6.73 -2.85
C GLU A 259 21.78 6.79 -3.01
#